data_AF-A0A803LIV8-F1
#
_entry.id   AF-A0A803LIV8-F1
#
_cell.length_a   1.000
_cell.length_b   1.000
_cell.length_c   1.000
_cell.angle_alpha   90.00
_cell.angle_beta   90.00
_cell.angle_gamma   90.00
#
_symmetry.space_group_name_H-M   'P 1'
#
loop_
_entity.id
_entity.type
_entity.pdbx_description
1 polymer ?
#
loop_
_entity_poly.entity_id
_entity_poly.type
_entity_poly.pdbx_seq_one_letter_code
_entity_poly.pdbx_strand_id
1 'polypeptide(L)'
;MQEKAVVPQRLESSHHSEFNSLVHKLVAATFSLCIETLSRPVYSAAGSRYTHLCRSQGKKEASSTSRVKNKEFSINYFDIDFNGDAIYKEKYEQLFRRGIVATRYGDLDVLTALHIEDDVRWLLDNVGLGNLLMTKLPTSQRATLEFLSSLKVNFFSNPSNGETKITFRLFNNNHTWTLDELNLALGLHVDGSRMTPTRWDVDGFWRILSGEGRYNSKGSSITSARHPALRYTLKLFSNTIFGRQEGSSVCKDELYMLHHILHDEPINVGAFLIQQLQHVANNNTTRGKIVQGGFITHGTYTVEIPCTWVKKKDGTTLWCTHGGEDALPSPEEMSLKDKNNWSFTHSSPRRQVSLSLEPPVPPSPSAVDVISSSRSPTLATLQASIDELKNDSKAMKNDLASLSENFATLITWLQSQGFSHPFFSPR
;
A
#
# COMPACT_ATOMS: atom_id res chain seq x y z
N MET A 1 -16.90 -48.60 59.32
CA MET A 1 -15.88 -47.60 58.92
C MET A 1 -15.77 -47.63 57.41
N GLN A 2 -15.77 -46.47 56.75
CA GLN A 2 -15.48 -46.33 55.32
C GLN A 2 -14.59 -45.09 55.16
N GLU A 3 -13.53 -45.24 54.36
CA GLU A 3 -12.46 -44.25 54.23
C GLU A 3 -12.69 -43.41 52.97
N LYS A 4 -12.74 -42.08 53.12
CA LYS A 4 -12.91 -41.16 51.99
C LYS A 4 -11.55 -40.71 51.46
N ALA A 5 -11.16 -41.23 50.30
CA ALA A 5 -10.04 -40.69 49.55
C ALA A 5 -10.31 -39.22 49.15
N VAL A 6 -9.33 -38.34 49.39
CA VAL A 6 -9.36 -36.93 48.99
C VAL A 6 -8.46 -36.75 47.76
N VAL A 7 -9.02 -36.24 46.67
CA VAL A 7 -8.27 -35.91 45.45
C VAL A 7 -7.99 -34.40 45.44
N PRO A 8 -6.72 -33.95 45.38
CA PRO A 8 -6.40 -32.53 45.29
C PRO A 8 -6.67 -32.01 43.86
N GLN A 9 -7.29 -30.83 43.74
CA GLN A 9 -7.49 -30.15 42.45
C GLN A 9 -6.61 -28.91 42.30
N ARG A 10 -5.97 -28.82 41.12
CA ARG A 10 -5.56 -27.61 40.37
C ARG A 10 -4.85 -26.47 41.12
N LEU A 11 -3.59 -26.25 40.72
CA LEU A 11 -2.87 -24.98 40.90
C LEU A 11 -2.23 -24.45 39.58
N GLU A 12 -2.50 -25.09 38.45
CA GLU A 12 -1.75 -24.88 37.18
C GLU A 12 -2.25 -23.72 36.30
N SER A 13 -3.45 -23.18 36.56
CA SER A 13 -4.11 -22.23 35.65
C SER A 13 -3.52 -20.81 35.64
N SER A 14 -2.70 -20.45 36.62
CA SER A 14 -2.14 -19.08 36.71
C SER A 14 -0.97 -18.87 35.73
N HIS A 15 0.05 -19.72 35.81
CA HIS A 15 1.30 -19.52 35.06
C HIS A 15 1.13 -19.63 33.54
N HIS A 16 0.14 -20.38 33.06
CA HIS A 16 -0.16 -20.49 31.63
C HIS A 16 -0.69 -19.15 31.03
N SER A 17 -1.38 -18.34 31.85
CA SER A 17 -1.84 -17.00 31.45
C SER A 17 -0.67 -16.03 31.31
N GLU A 18 0.22 -16.01 32.31
CA GLU A 18 1.41 -15.14 32.33
C GLU A 18 2.39 -15.49 31.20
N PHE A 19 2.62 -16.79 30.97
CA PHE A 19 3.46 -17.27 29.87
C PHE A 19 2.94 -16.80 28.50
N ASN A 20 1.66 -16.97 28.22
CA ASN A 20 1.05 -16.50 26.97
C ASN A 20 1.11 -14.98 26.83
N SER A 21 0.95 -14.22 27.92
CA SER A 21 1.15 -12.76 27.93
C SER A 21 2.60 -12.38 27.58
N LEU A 22 3.59 -13.11 28.10
CA LEU A 22 5.00 -12.90 27.79
C LEU A 22 5.32 -13.21 26.32
N VAL A 23 4.82 -14.33 25.79
CA VAL A 23 5.01 -14.75 24.40
C VAL A 23 4.44 -13.70 23.44
N HIS A 24 3.21 -13.22 23.66
CA HIS A 24 2.63 -12.16 22.82
C HIS A 24 3.43 -10.84 22.85
N LYS A 25 3.92 -10.43 24.03
CA LYS A 25 4.80 -9.25 24.16
C LYS A 25 6.13 -9.42 23.44
N LEU A 26 6.74 -10.60 23.52
CA LEU A 26 8.01 -10.93 22.85
C LEU A 26 7.87 -10.95 21.33
N VAL A 27 6.78 -11.53 20.82
CA VAL A 27 6.45 -11.52 19.38
C VAL A 27 6.20 -10.09 18.89
N ALA A 28 5.42 -9.28 19.61
CA ALA A 28 5.20 -7.89 19.25
C ALA A 28 6.52 -7.07 19.23
N ALA A 29 7.38 -7.24 20.24
CA ALA A 29 8.66 -6.54 20.32
C ALA A 29 9.61 -6.92 19.17
N THR A 30 9.70 -8.21 18.83
CA THR A 30 10.51 -8.67 17.68
C THR A 30 9.92 -8.22 16.35
N PHE A 31 8.60 -8.05 16.23
CA PHE A 31 7.97 -7.49 15.03
C PHE A 31 8.31 -6.00 14.84
N SER A 32 8.21 -5.19 15.89
CA SER A 32 8.58 -3.76 15.84
C SER A 32 10.06 -3.55 15.51
N LEU A 33 10.96 -4.31 16.13
CA LEU A 33 12.41 -4.20 15.89
C LEU A 33 12.79 -4.57 14.44
N CYS A 34 12.02 -5.49 13.81
CA CYS A 34 12.17 -5.80 12.38
C CYS A 34 11.71 -4.67 11.46
N ILE A 35 10.75 -3.84 11.87
CA ILE A 35 10.20 -2.75 11.03
C ILE A 35 11.14 -1.53 11.02
N GLU A 36 11.68 -1.15 12.19
CA GLU A 36 12.61 -0.01 12.28
C GLU A 36 13.92 -0.27 11.51
N THR A 37 14.43 -1.50 11.54
CA THR A 37 15.69 -1.87 10.88
C THR A 37 15.60 -2.00 9.35
N LEU A 38 14.41 -1.90 8.74
CA LEU A 38 14.21 -2.03 7.29
C LEU A 38 14.16 -0.69 6.51
N SER A 39 14.22 0.46 7.18
CA SER A 39 13.59 1.70 6.68
C SER A 39 14.52 2.89 6.34
N ARG A 40 15.60 2.77 5.52
CA ARG A 40 16.46 3.93 5.10
C ARG A 40 17.00 4.00 3.64
N PRO A 41 16.60 5.01 2.83
CA PRO A 41 17.10 5.28 1.44
C PRO A 41 17.23 6.78 0.94
N VAL A 42 18.23 7.42 0.26
CA VAL A 42 19.65 7.28 -0.30
C VAL A 42 20.02 7.05 -1.84
N TYR A 43 19.34 7.68 -2.83
CA TYR A 43 19.63 7.95 -4.30
C TYR A 43 19.31 6.94 -5.46
N SER A 44 18.83 7.29 -6.69
CA SER A 44 18.90 8.52 -7.53
C SER A 44 17.72 8.65 -8.55
N ALA A 45 17.58 9.77 -9.27
CA ALA A 45 16.45 10.10 -10.17
C ALA A 45 16.85 10.42 -11.64
N ALA A 46 16.00 10.04 -12.61
CA ALA A 46 16.11 10.46 -14.01
C ALA A 46 14.72 10.55 -14.68
N GLY A 47 14.27 11.75 -15.03
CA GLY A 47 12.98 11.99 -15.68
C GLY A 47 13.03 11.89 -17.21
N SER A 48 11.96 11.40 -17.84
CA SER A 48 11.77 11.45 -19.29
C SER A 48 10.33 11.82 -19.63
N ARG A 49 10.16 12.92 -20.38
CA ARG A 49 8.87 13.43 -20.86
C ARG A 49 8.49 12.70 -22.16
N TYR A 50 7.31 12.09 -22.23
CA TYR A 50 6.67 11.79 -23.52
C TYR A 50 5.14 11.88 -23.46
N THR A 51 4.53 12.25 -24.58
CA THR A 51 3.11 12.63 -24.69
C THR A 51 2.39 11.81 -25.78
N HIS A 52 1.10 11.55 -25.55
CA HIS A 52 0.14 10.94 -26.51
C HIS A 52 0.46 9.48 -26.95
N LEU A 53 -0.43 8.70 -27.57
CA LEU A 53 -1.83 8.92 -27.99
C LEU A 53 -2.77 7.86 -27.39
N CYS A 54 -4.04 8.25 -27.19
CA CYS A 54 -5.17 7.33 -27.39
C CYS A 54 -5.65 7.45 -28.85
N ARG A 55 -6.03 6.34 -29.49
CA ARG A 55 -6.15 6.23 -30.96
C ARG A 55 -7.59 6.37 -31.46
N SER A 56 -7.89 7.43 -32.20
CA SER A 56 -9.02 7.44 -33.15
C SER A 56 -8.59 6.89 -34.52
N GLN A 57 -9.56 6.49 -35.36
CA GLN A 57 -9.30 5.94 -36.69
C GLN A 57 -9.35 7.05 -37.76
N GLY A 58 -8.41 7.00 -38.70
CA GLY A 58 -8.41 7.76 -39.95
C GLY A 58 -7.57 7.04 -41.00
N LYS A 59 -8.09 6.88 -42.21
CA LYS A 59 -7.35 6.29 -43.34
C LYS A 59 -6.36 7.32 -43.90
N LYS A 60 -5.12 6.89 -44.17
CA LYS A 60 -4.29 7.33 -45.31
C LYS A 60 -3.21 6.29 -45.59
N GLU A 61 -2.62 6.37 -46.77
CA GLU A 61 -1.92 5.24 -47.41
C GLU A 61 -0.47 5.01 -46.96
N ALA A 62 0.13 3.95 -47.50
CA ALA A 62 1.39 3.38 -47.05
C ALA A 62 2.64 4.13 -47.54
N SER A 63 3.70 4.10 -46.73
CA SER A 63 5.08 4.23 -47.22
C SER A 63 6.09 3.56 -46.29
N SER A 64 7.16 3.01 -46.88
CA SER A 64 8.46 2.62 -46.32
C SER A 64 8.52 1.85 -44.98
N THR A 65 9.08 0.65 -45.02
CA THR A 65 9.39 -0.19 -43.86
C THR A 65 10.64 0.27 -43.09
N SER A 66 10.51 0.51 -41.78
CA SER A 66 11.65 0.56 -40.86
C SER A 66 11.75 -0.76 -40.08
N ARG A 67 12.83 -1.52 -40.33
CA ARG A 67 13.02 -2.89 -39.85
C ARG A 67 13.47 -2.91 -38.39
N VAL A 68 12.54 -2.68 -37.46
CA VAL A 68 12.78 -2.80 -36.01
C VAL A 68 13.36 -4.18 -35.71
N LYS A 69 14.56 -4.22 -35.11
CA LYS A 69 15.18 -5.47 -34.68
C LYS A 69 14.38 -6.03 -33.51
N ASN A 70 13.65 -7.13 -33.73
CA ASN A 70 13.00 -7.88 -32.66
C ASN A 70 14.07 -8.33 -31.66
N LYS A 71 14.11 -7.70 -30.48
CA LYS A 71 14.93 -8.14 -29.37
C LYS A 71 14.26 -9.38 -28.78
N GLU A 72 14.86 -10.54 -29.06
CA GLU A 72 14.37 -11.83 -28.61
C GLU A 72 14.20 -11.85 -27.09
N PHE A 73 12.98 -12.12 -26.63
CA PHE A 73 12.58 -11.87 -25.25
C PHE A 73 12.47 -13.20 -24.50
N SER A 74 13.57 -13.59 -23.84
CA SER A 74 13.65 -14.82 -23.05
C SER A 74 12.60 -14.80 -21.93
N ILE A 75 11.62 -15.68 -22.00
CA ILE A 75 10.58 -15.82 -20.97
C ILE A 75 11.14 -16.68 -19.83
N ASN A 76 11.08 -16.15 -18.61
CA ASN A 76 11.36 -16.91 -17.40
C ASN A 76 10.05 -17.48 -16.86
N TYR A 77 10.00 -18.79 -16.64
CA TYR A 77 8.82 -19.51 -16.15
C TYR A 77 8.84 -19.77 -14.63
N PHE A 78 9.91 -19.40 -13.92
CA PHE A 78 10.06 -19.51 -12.45
C PHE A 78 9.62 -20.87 -11.87
N ASP A 79 9.94 -21.97 -12.54
CA ASP A 79 9.60 -23.34 -12.12
C ASP A 79 8.09 -23.53 -11.84
N ILE A 80 7.26 -22.83 -12.61
CA ILE A 80 5.81 -23.00 -12.63
C ILE A 80 5.45 -24.21 -13.48
N ASP A 81 4.71 -25.16 -12.91
CA ASP A 81 4.14 -26.28 -13.65
C ASP A 81 2.86 -25.82 -14.35
N PHE A 82 2.80 -26.00 -15.67
CA PHE A 82 1.63 -25.68 -16.48
C PHE A 82 0.64 -26.85 -16.59
N ASN A 83 1.00 -28.05 -16.11
CA ASN A 83 0.17 -29.26 -16.12
C ASN A 83 -0.34 -29.65 -17.53
N GLY A 84 0.35 -29.20 -18.58
CA GLY A 84 -0.08 -29.34 -19.97
C GLY A 84 -1.14 -28.32 -20.45
N ASP A 85 -1.63 -27.42 -19.59
CA ASP A 85 -2.60 -26.38 -19.97
C ASP A 85 -1.93 -25.29 -20.82
N ALA A 86 -2.12 -25.40 -22.14
CA ALA A 86 -1.60 -24.46 -23.12
C ALA A 86 -2.22 -23.05 -22.98
N ILE A 87 -3.47 -22.93 -22.50
CA ILE A 87 -4.16 -21.65 -22.33
C ILE A 87 -3.59 -20.91 -21.11
N TYR A 88 -3.37 -21.64 -20.02
CA TYR A 88 -2.68 -21.13 -18.83
C TYR A 88 -1.25 -20.67 -19.18
N LYS A 89 -0.52 -21.44 -19.98
CA LYS A 89 0.81 -21.04 -20.48
C LYS A 89 0.76 -19.81 -21.37
N GLU A 90 -0.17 -19.74 -22.34
CA GLU A 90 -0.27 -18.57 -23.23
C GLU A 90 -0.57 -17.29 -22.44
N LYS A 91 -1.53 -17.34 -21.50
CA LYS A 91 -1.83 -16.24 -20.58
C LYS A 91 -0.60 -15.80 -19.79
N TYR A 92 0.16 -16.76 -19.26
CA TYR A 92 1.41 -16.48 -18.53
C TYR A 92 2.42 -15.72 -19.42
N GLU A 93 2.65 -16.18 -20.65
CA GLU A 93 3.56 -15.51 -21.59
C GLU A 93 3.08 -14.10 -21.98
N GLN A 94 1.77 -13.92 -22.18
CA GLN A 94 1.18 -12.60 -22.46
C GLN A 94 1.37 -11.62 -21.28
N LEU A 95 1.12 -12.07 -20.05
CA LEU A 95 1.30 -11.27 -18.83
C LEU A 95 2.78 -10.97 -18.55
N PHE A 96 3.69 -11.93 -18.78
CA PHE A 96 5.14 -11.74 -18.66
C PHE A 96 5.63 -10.62 -19.60
N ARG A 97 5.15 -10.59 -20.86
CA ARG A 97 5.51 -9.58 -21.87
C ARG A 97 5.04 -8.16 -21.53
N ARG A 98 3.97 -7.99 -20.72
CA ARG A 98 3.54 -6.67 -20.21
C ARG A 98 4.50 -6.08 -19.17
N GLY A 99 5.20 -6.97 -18.44
CA GLY A 99 6.02 -6.63 -17.30
C GLY A 99 5.19 -6.27 -16.05
N ILE A 100 5.84 -6.41 -14.89
CA ILE A 100 5.31 -6.06 -13.57
C ILE A 100 6.17 -4.94 -12.98
N VAL A 101 5.56 -4.06 -12.18
CA VAL A 101 6.23 -3.06 -11.35
C VAL A 101 5.70 -3.14 -9.92
N ALA A 102 6.45 -2.57 -8.97
CA ALA A 102 6.02 -2.48 -7.59
C ALA A 102 4.65 -1.79 -7.47
N THR A 103 3.80 -2.32 -6.59
CA THR A 103 2.58 -1.65 -6.17
C THR A 103 2.92 -0.32 -5.50
N ARG A 104 2.17 0.73 -5.86
CA ARG A 104 2.27 2.04 -5.22
C ARG A 104 1.43 2.01 -3.95
N TYR A 105 1.93 2.57 -2.87
CA TYR A 105 1.26 2.67 -1.58
C TYR A 105 1.18 4.14 -1.16
N GLY A 106 0.52 4.41 -0.05
CA GLY A 106 0.57 5.70 0.59
C GLY A 106 2.00 6.04 1.02
N ASP A 107 2.37 7.31 0.88
CA ASP A 107 3.65 7.82 1.33
C ASP A 107 3.44 8.68 2.57
N LEU A 108 3.78 8.12 3.74
CA LEU A 108 3.52 8.76 5.04
C LEU A 108 4.25 10.10 5.14
N ASP A 109 5.52 10.17 4.74
CA ASP A 109 6.32 11.40 4.78
C ASP A 109 5.66 12.57 4.02
N VAL A 110 5.00 12.28 2.89
CA VAL A 110 4.25 13.26 2.08
C VAL A 110 2.93 13.65 2.75
N LEU A 111 2.26 12.69 3.40
CA LEU A 111 1.02 12.96 4.14
C LEU A 111 1.26 13.82 5.38
N THR A 112 2.33 13.57 6.12
CA THR A 112 2.77 14.37 7.28
C THR A 112 3.15 15.78 6.83
N ALA A 113 4.00 15.91 5.79
CA ALA A 113 4.47 17.19 5.28
C ALA A 113 3.38 18.06 4.62
N LEU A 114 2.23 17.47 4.25
CA LEU A 114 1.05 18.19 3.75
C LEU A 114 -0.03 18.37 4.82
N HIS A 115 0.20 17.93 6.06
CA HIS A 115 -0.75 17.96 7.18
C HIS A 115 -2.14 17.34 6.89
N ILE A 116 -2.20 16.35 5.99
CA ILE A 116 -3.42 15.60 5.63
C ILE A 116 -3.41 14.13 6.09
N GLU A 117 -2.37 13.73 6.81
CA GLU A 117 -2.17 12.37 7.31
C GLU A 117 -3.36 11.86 8.13
N ASP A 118 -3.85 12.69 9.06
CA ASP A 118 -4.96 12.38 9.96
C ASP A 118 -6.30 12.18 9.24
N ASP A 119 -6.56 13.03 8.24
CA ASP A 119 -7.76 12.95 7.41
C ASP A 119 -7.71 11.73 6.47
N VAL A 120 -6.55 11.47 5.85
CA VAL A 120 -6.39 10.33 4.94
C VAL A 120 -6.41 9.01 5.70
N ARG A 121 -5.84 8.91 6.90
CA ARG A 121 -6.04 7.73 7.77
C ARG A 121 -7.51 7.53 8.09
N TRP A 122 -8.19 8.56 8.62
CA TRP A 122 -9.61 8.47 8.96
C TRP A 122 -10.47 7.97 7.79
N LEU A 123 -10.28 8.52 6.58
CA LEU A 123 -10.98 8.07 5.37
C LEU A 123 -10.74 6.59 5.02
N LEU A 124 -9.55 6.05 5.30
CA LEU A 124 -9.19 4.68 4.93
C LEU A 124 -9.54 3.68 6.04
N ASP A 125 -9.40 4.07 7.31
CA ASP A 125 -9.67 3.22 8.47
C ASP A 125 -11.16 2.89 8.59
N ASN A 126 -12.07 3.81 8.22
CA ASN A 126 -13.52 3.57 8.14
C ASN A 126 -13.90 2.36 7.26
N VAL A 127 -13.05 1.95 6.32
CA VAL A 127 -13.26 0.82 5.40
C VAL A 127 -12.14 -0.25 5.45
N GLY A 128 -11.36 -0.27 6.54
CA GLY A 128 -10.27 -1.25 6.74
C GLY A 128 -9.06 -1.08 5.81
N LEU A 129 -8.98 0.01 5.04
CA LEU A 129 -7.95 0.23 4.03
C LEU A 129 -6.66 0.85 4.56
N GLY A 130 -6.64 1.43 5.77
CA GLY A 130 -5.46 2.13 6.28
C GLY A 130 -4.20 1.25 6.32
N ASN A 131 -4.30 0.09 6.99
CA ASN A 131 -3.22 -0.89 7.03
C ASN A 131 -2.81 -1.37 5.63
N LEU A 132 -3.77 -1.73 4.78
CA LEU A 132 -3.50 -2.32 3.46
C LEU A 132 -2.88 -1.32 2.46
N LEU A 133 -3.24 -0.03 2.55
CA LEU A 133 -2.78 0.99 1.61
C LEU A 133 -1.58 1.81 2.11
N MET A 134 -1.32 1.88 3.42
CA MET A 134 -0.12 2.52 3.96
C MET A 134 1.08 1.57 4.07
N THR A 135 0.85 0.25 4.18
CA THR A 135 1.95 -0.74 4.28
C THR A 135 2.63 -0.97 2.93
N LYS A 136 3.88 -0.53 2.79
CA LYS A 136 4.70 -0.71 1.58
C LYS A 136 5.15 -2.17 1.40
N LEU A 137 4.33 -2.99 0.74
CA LEU A 137 4.56 -4.43 0.55
C LEU A 137 5.44 -4.76 -0.69
N PRO A 138 6.27 -5.82 -0.64
CA PRO A 138 7.04 -6.27 -1.79
C PRO A 138 6.13 -6.82 -2.91
N THR A 139 6.61 -6.80 -4.16
CA THR A 139 5.89 -7.33 -5.32
C THR A 139 6.61 -8.55 -5.90
N SER A 140 6.11 -9.75 -5.62
CA SER A 140 6.63 -11.01 -6.16
C SER A 140 6.20 -11.20 -7.62
N GLN A 141 7.14 -11.07 -8.56
CA GLN A 141 6.85 -11.26 -10.00
C GLN A 141 6.31 -12.68 -10.28
N ARG A 142 6.90 -13.71 -9.66
CA ARG A 142 6.49 -15.11 -9.79
C ARG A 142 5.03 -15.31 -9.40
N ALA A 143 4.69 -14.98 -8.15
CA ALA A 143 3.34 -15.14 -7.61
C ALA A 143 2.31 -14.29 -8.37
N THR A 144 2.67 -13.05 -8.73
CA THR A 144 1.80 -12.16 -9.53
C THR A 144 1.44 -12.78 -10.88
N LEU A 145 2.40 -13.38 -11.58
CA LEU A 145 2.15 -14.02 -12.88
C LEU A 145 1.35 -15.31 -12.73
N GLU A 146 1.77 -16.20 -11.81
CA GLU A 146 1.11 -17.49 -11.56
C GLU A 146 -0.38 -17.31 -11.21
N PHE A 147 -0.66 -16.38 -10.28
CA PHE A 147 -2.01 -15.99 -9.89
C PHE A 147 -2.79 -15.43 -11.07
N LEU A 148 -2.28 -14.39 -11.76
CA LEU A 148 -3.04 -13.73 -12.82
C LEU A 148 -3.25 -14.60 -14.07
N SER A 149 -2.34 -15.50 -14.42
CA SER A 149 -2.56 -16.40 -15.57
C SER A 149 -3.55 -17.53 -15.26
N SER A 150 -3.65 -17.96 -14.00
CA SER A 150 -4.58 -19.00 -13.55
C SER A 150 -5.96 -18.47 -13.11
N LEU A 151 -6.05 -17.18 -12.74
CA LEU A 151 -7.23 -16.57 -12.13
C LEU A 151 -8.52 -16.76 -12.94
N LYS A 152 -9.50 -17.40 -12.31
CA LYS A 152 -10.89 -17.55 -12.76
C LYS A 152 -11.81 -17.18 -11.58
N VAL A 153 -12.65 -16.16 -11.77
CA VAL A 153 -13.61 -15.69 -10.76
C VAL A 153 -15.02 -15.90 -11.30
N ASN A 154 -15.84 -16.62 -10.54
CA ASN A 154 -17.29 -16.67 -10.74
C ASN A 154 -17.91 -15.65 -9.78
N PHE A 155 -18.28 -14.47 -10.30
CA PHE A 155 -18.64 -13.31 -9.48
C PHE A 155 -20.15 -13.11 -9.40
N PHE A 156 -20.69 -13.02 -8.18
CA PHE A 156 -22.08 -12.68 -7.91
C PHE A 156 -22.17 -11.32 -7.20
N SER A 157 -22.89 -10.39 -7.81
CA SER A 157 -23.10 -9.03 -7.28
C SER A 157 -24.06 -8.98 -6.10
N ASN A 158 -25.13 -9.79 -6.15
CA ASN A 158 -26.02 -10.04 -5.02
C ASN A 158 -25.63 -11.39 -4.37
N PRO A 159 -25.29 -11.44 -3.08
CA PRO A 159 -25.03 -12.70 -2.36
C PRO A 159 -26.16 -13.74 -2.50
N SER A 160 -27.43 -13.30 -2.62
CA SER A 160 -28.57 -14.22 -2.80
C SER A 160 -28.56 -14.97 -4.13
N ASN A 161 -27.75 -14.55 -5.12
CA ASN A 161 -27.63 -15.22 -6.41
C ASN A 161 -26.57 -16.34 -6.40
N GLY A 162 -25.73 -16.41 -5.37
CA GLY A 162 -24.61 -17.36 -5.26
C GLY A 162 -23.40 -16.77 -4.54
N GLU A 163 -22.52 -17.65 -4.07
CA GLU A 163 -21.26 -17.26 -3.46
C GLU A 163 -20.19 -16.98 -4.53
N THR A 164 -19.51 -15.83 -4.41
CA THR A 164 -18.42 -15.46 -5.33
C THR A 164 -17.22 -16.38 -5.10
N LYS A 165 -16.91 -17.19 -6.11
CA LYS A 165 -15.87 -18.21 -6.05
C LYS A 165 -14.64 -17.78 -6.85
N ILE A 166 -13.50 -17.68 -6.18
CA ILE A 166 -12.23 -17.20 -6.70
C ILE A 166 -11.28 -18.40 -6.80
N THR A 167 -10.82 -18.75 -8.00
CA THR A 167 -9.91 -19.90 -8.20
C THR A 167 -8.64 -19.46 -8.92
N PHE A 168 -7.49 -19.92 -8.44
CA PHE A 168 -6.16 -19.47 -8.87
C PHE A 168 -5.09 -20.51 -8.48
N ARG A 169 -3.84 -20.27 -8.89
CA ARG A 169 -2.66 -21.03 -8.49
C ARG A 169 -1.62 -20.15 -7.83
N LEU A 170 -0.98 -20.69 -6.80
CA LEU A 170 0.18 -20.13 -6.13
C LEU A 170 1.07 -21.27 -5.64
N PHE A 171 2.38 -21.17 -5.92
CA PHE A 171 3.39 -22.16 -5.59
C PHE A 171 3.10 -23.55 -6.17
N ASN A 172 2.62 -23.59 -7.40
CA ASN A 172 2.11 -24.74 -8.17
C ASN A 172 0.84 -25.41 -7.61
N ASN A 173 0.37 -25.01 -6.43
CA ASN A 173 -0.87 -25.52 -5.83
C ASN A 173 -2.11 -24.81 -6.38
N ASN A 174 -3.22 -25.54 -6.52
CA ASN A 174 -4.53 -24.98 -6.86
C ASN A 174 -5.23 -24.49 -5.58
N HIS A 175 -5.71 -23.25 -5.61
CA HIS A 175 -6.45 -22.63 -4.50
C HIS A 175 -7.86 -22.27 -4.93
N THR A 176 -8.75 -22.21 -3.96
CA THR A 176 -10.16 -21.82 -4.13
C THR A 176 -10.55 -21.05 -2.88
N TRP A 177 -10.87 -19.78 -3.05
CA TRP A 177 -11.34 -18.90 -1.98
C TRP A 177 -12.75 -18.37 -2.28
N THR A 178 -13.52 -18.10 -1.23
CA THR A 178 -14.68 -17.22 -1.29
C THR A 178 -14.22 -15.76 -1.35
N LEU A 179 -15.14 -14.84 -1.67
CA LEU A 179 -14.85 -13.40 -1.56
C LEU A 179 -14.53 -12.97 -0.11
N ASP A 180 -15.12 -13.65 0.87
CA ASP A 180 -14.98 -13.26 2.27
C ASP A 180 -13.68 -13.80 2.87
N GLU A 181 -13.19 -14.97 2.42
CA GLU A 181 -11.82 -15.45 2.66
C GLU A 181 -10.77 -14.51 2.04
N LEU A 182 -10.98 -13.99 0.82
CA LEU A 182 -10.10 -12.97 0.23
C LEU A 182 -10.09 -11.68 1.06
N ASN A 183 -11.24 -11.22 1.53
CA ASN A 183 -11.33 -10.01 2.35
C ASN A 183 -10.58 -10.18 3.67
N LEU A 184 -10.81 -11.29 4.39
CA LEU A 184 -10.10 -11.62 5.63
C LEU A 184 -8.57 -11.72 5.41
N ALA A 185 -8.14 -12.36 4.31
CA ALA A 185 -6.73 -12.46 3.92
C ALA A 185 -6.05 -11.10 3.56
N LEU A 186 -6.84 -10.04 3.37
CA LEU A 186 -6.38 -8.68 3.07
C LEU A 186 -6.69 -7.67 4.20
N GLY A 187 -7.29 -8.11 5.31
CA GLY A 187 -7.73 -7.23 6.41
C GLY A 187 -8.93 -6.34 6.06
N LEU A 188 -9.72 -6.71 5.04
CA LEU A 188 -10.85 -5.93 4.52
C LEU A 188 -12.19 -6.35 5.13
N HIS A 189 -13.16 -5.44 5.12
CA HIS A 189 -14.54 -5.73 5.51
C HIS A 189 -15.23 -6.65 4.49
N VAL A 190 -16.00 -7.63 4.98
CA VAL A 190 -16.78 -8.59 4.17
C VAL A 190 -18.13 -8.04 3.70
N ASP A 191 -18.66 -7.04 4.40
CA ASP A 191 -19.98 -6.47 4.16
C ASP A 191 -20.01 -5.36 3.11
N GLY A 192 -21.22 -4.98 2.73
CA GLY A 192 -21.47 -3.77 1.94
C GLY A 192 -21.53 -3.97 0.44
N SER A 193 -21.54 -2.85 -0.30
CA SER A 193 -21.72 -2.87 -1.75
C SER A 193 -20.58 -3.60 -2.48
N ARG A 194 -20.95 -4.51 -3.39
CA ARG A 194 -20.01 -5.36 -4.16
C ARG A 194 -19.79 -4.88 -5.61
N MET A 195 -20.47 -3.81 -6.04
CA MET A 195 -20.30 -3.20 -7.37
C MET A 195 -20.87 -1.77 -7.42
N THR A 196 -20.33 -0.91 -8.30
CA THR A 196 -20.94 0.39 -8.59
C THR A 196 -22.29 0.23 -9.31
N PRO A 197 -23.40 0.80 -8.80
CA PRO A 197 -24.69 0.77 -9.49
C PRO A 197 -24.64 1.46 -10.86
N THR A 198 -25.38 0.93 -11.84
CA THR A 198 -25.52 1.57 -13.17
C THR A 198 -26.12 2.98 -13.08
N ARG A 199 -26.93 3.24 -12.05
CA ARG A 199 -27.56 4.53 -11.74
C ARG A 199 -27.31 4.88 -10.26
N TRP A 200 -26.53 5.93 -10.03
CA TRP A 200 -26.37 6.64 -8.76
C TRP A 200 -25.99 8.10 -9.08
N ASP A 201 -26.09 9.04 -8.12
CA ASP A 201 -25.87 10.47 -8.38
C ASP A 201 -24.37 10.86 -8.43
N VAL A 202 -23.65 10.28 -9.40
CA VAL A 202 -22.24 10.60 -9.68
C VAL A 202 -22.05 12.05 -10.12
N ASP A 203 -23.06 12.68 -10.74
CA ASP A 203 -23.01 14.08 -11.16
C ASP A 203 -23.13 15.03 -9.95
N GLY A 204 -24.08 14.79 -9.05
CA GLY A 204 -24.22 15.55 -7.81
C GLY A 204 -23.02 15.38 -6.88
N PHE A 205 -22.55 14.14 -6.69
CA PHE A 205 -21.37 13.85 -5.87
C PHE A 205 -20.10 14.49 -6.44
N TRP A 206 -19.85 14.38 -7.76
CA TRP A 206 -18.70 15.04 -8.40
C TRP A 206 -18.75 16.55 -8.24
N ARG A 207 -19.91 17.17 -8.45
CA ARG A 207 -20.14 18.60 -8.25
C ARG A 207 -19.87 19.05 -6.81
N ILE A 208 -20.10 18.21 -5.79
CA ILE A 208 -19.76 18.59 -4.40
C ILE A 208 -18.25 18.48 -4.14
N LEU A 209 -17.59 17.43 -4.65
CA LEU A 209 -16.14 17.24 -4.50
C LEU A 209 -15.30 18.31 -5.23
N SER A 210 -15.76 18.76 -6.41
CA SER A 210 -14.99 19.61 -7.33
C SER A 210 -15.56 21.03 -7.52
N GLY A 211 -16.87 21.20 -7.33
CA GLY A 211 -17.61 22.39 -7.77
C GLY A 211 -17.64 22.58 -9.29
N GLU A 212 -17.30 21.57 -10.08
CA GLU A 212 -17.51 21.53 -11.52
C GLU A 212 -18.99 21.18 -11.85
N GLY A 213 -19.29 21.06 -13.15
CA GLY A 213 -20.59 20.58 -13.64
C GLY A 213 -20.74 19.06 -13.54
N ARG A 214 -21.23 18.43 -14.62
CA ARG A 214 -21.44 16.98 -14.69
C ARG A 214 -20.12 16.21 -14.71
N TYR A 215 -20.14 15.00 -14.16
CA TYR A 215 -19.03 14.07 -14.19
C TYR A 215 -18.78 13.53 -15.60
N ASN A 216 -17.50 13.41 -15.97
CA ASN A 216 -17.06 12.84 -17.23
C ASN A 216 -15.80 12.00 -17.00
N SER A 217 -15.87 10.68 -17.19
CA SER A 217 -14.73 9.76 -16.99
C SER A 217 -13.49 10.06 -17.85
N LYS A 218 -13.62 10.90 -18.88
CA LYS A 218 -12.53 11.37 -19.74
C LYS A 218 -12.02 12.78 -19.39
N GLY A 219 -12.72 13.53 -18.54
CA GLY A 219 -12.49 14.97 -18.31
C GLY A 219 -12.41 15.40 -16.84
N SER A 220 -13.20 14.80 -15.95
CA SER A 220 -13.17 15.03 -14.50
C SER A 220 -11.80 14.59 -13.95
N SER A 221 -10.93 15.56 -13.69
CA SER A 221 -9.56 15.31 -13.21
C SER A 221 -9.53 15.12 -11.70
N ILE A 222 -8.72 14.19 -11.20
CA ILE A 222 -8.42 14.05 -9.76
C ILE A 222 -7.98 15.40 -9.17
N THR A 223 -7.25 16.22 -9.94
CA THR A 223 -6.80 17.56 -9.50
C THR A 223 -7.95 18.54 -9.24
N SER A 224 -9.13 18.33 -9.84
CA SER A 224 -10.31 19.17 -9.65
C SER A 224 -11.01 18.92 -8.31
N ALA A 225 -10.75 17.78 -7.64
CA ALA A 225 -11.21 17.56 -6.27
C ALA A 225 -10.58 18.63 -5.35
N ARG A 226 -11.41 19.40 -4.66
CA ARG A 226 -10.99 20.61 -3.93
C ARG A 226 -10.14 20.30 -2.70
N HIS A 227 -10.55 19.30 -1.93
CA HIS A 227 -9.88 18.93 -0.69
C HIS A 227 -8.57 18.16 -0.94
N PRO A 228 -7.44 18.51 -0.30
CA PRO A 228 -6.17 17.83 -0.53
C PRO A 228 -6.22 16.35 -0.11
N ALA A 229 -6.81 16.03 1.06
CA ALA A 229 -7.00 14.63 1.50
C ALA A 229 -7.85 13.81 0.50
N LEU A 230 -8.99 14.34 0.03
CA LEU A 230 -9.85 13.62 -0.94
C LEU A 230 -9.16 13.42 -2.30
N ARG A 231 -8.43 14.44 -2.77
CA ARG A 231 -7.59 14.36 -3.97
C ARG A 231 -6.52 13.27 -3.84
N TYR A 232 -5.87 13.18 -2.68
CA TYR A 232 -4.88 12.15 -2.39
C TYR A 232 -5.52 10.75 -2.34
N THR A 233 -6.63 10.58 -1.62
CA THR A 233 -7.35 9.30 -1.51
C THR A 233 -7.84 8.79 -2.87
N LEU A 234 -8.40 9.66 -3.73
CA LEU A 234 -8.72 9.28 -5.12
C LEU A 234 -7.47 8.86 -5.91
N LYS A 235 -6.35 9.56 -5.75
CA LYS A 235 -5.09 9.20 -6.41
C LYS A 235 -4.54 7.86 -5.92
N LEU A 236 -4.70 7.56 -4.63
CA LEU A 236 -4.31 6.31 -4.00
C LEU A 236 -5.15 5.15 -4.52
N PHE A 237 -6.49 5.26 -4.55
CA PHE A 237 -7.36 4.25 -5.17
C PHE A 237 -6.98 4.01 -6.64
N SER A 238 -6.77 5.08 -7.39
CA SER A 238 -6.38 5.00 -8.81
C SER A 238 -5.06 4.26 -9.02
N ASN A 239 -4.01 4.64 -8.26
CA ASN A 239 -2.67 4.06 -8.34
C ASN A 239 -2.63 2.61 -7.84
N THR A 240 -3.33 2.32 -6.75
CA THR A 240 -3.14 1.14 -5.91
C THR A 240 -4.24 0.11 -6.18
N ILE A 241 -5.47 0.34 -5.69
CA ILE A 241 -6.62 -0.57 -5.90
C ILE A 241 -6.85 -0.83 -7.40
N PHE A 242 -6.83 0.21 -8.23
CA PHE A 242 -7.06 0.09 -9.68
C PHE A 242 -5.79 -0.08 -10.53
N GLY A 243 -4.59 0.03 -9.95
CA GLY A 243 -3.32 -0.22 -10.64
C GLY A 243 -2.99 0.75 -11.80
N ARG A 244 -3.59 1.96 -11.85
CA ARG A 244 -3.42 2.93 -12.94
C ARG A 244 -2.10 3.70 -12.78
N GLN A 245 -1.19 3.58 -13.76
CA GLN A 245 0.14 4.21 -13.67
C GLN A 245 0.12 5.74 -13.75
N GLU A 246 -0.77 6.32 -14.54
CA GLU A 246 -0.86 7.78 -14.75
C GLU A 246 -2.33 8.22 -14.80
N GLY A 247 -3.14 7.70 -13.87
CA GLY A 247 -4.53 8.13 -13.72
C GLY A 247 -4.60 9.63 -13.43
N SER A 248 -5.09 10.41 -14.40
CA SER A 248 -5.41 11.83 -14.25
C SER A 248 -6.92 12.04 -14.05
N SER A 249 -7.76 11.39 -14.87
CA SER A 249 -9.22 11.41 -14.68
C SER A 249 -9.68 10.44 -13.60
N VAL A 250 -10.73 10.80 -12.87
CA VAL A 250 -11.39 9.92 -11.90
C VAL A 250 -12.30 8.93 -12.62
N CYS A 251 -12.36 7.68 -12.14
CA CYS A 251 -13.30 6.66 -12.56
C CYS A 251 -14.57 6.63 -11.70
N LYS A 252 -15.64 6.00 -12.19
CA LYS A 252 -16.90 5.88 -11.44
C LYS A 252 -16.72 5.10 -10.14
N ASP A 253 -15.92 4.06 -10.17
CA ASP A 253 -15.69 3.15 -9.04
C ASP A 253 -14.77 3.78 -7.98
N GLU A 254 -13.83 4.64 -8.41
CA GLU A 254 -13.03 5.50 -7.52
C GLU A 254 -13.91 6.52 -6.77
N LEU A 255 -14.87 7.14 -7.47
CA LEU A 255 -15.87 8.02 -6.84
C LEU A 255 -16.86 7.26 -5.96
N TYR A 256 -17.30 6.08 -6.35
CA TYR A 256 -18.27 5.30 -5.59
C TYR A 256 -17.68 4.77 -4.27
N MET A 257 -16.41 4.34 -4.26
CA MET A 257 -15.69 4.06 -3.02
C MET A 257 -15.58 5.30 -2.11
N LEU A 258 -15.24 6.46 -2.67
CA LEU A 258 -15.17 7.69 -1.87
C LEU A 258 -16.55 8.15 -1.34
N HIS A 259 -17.64 7.89 -2.09
CA HIS A 259 -19.00 8.16 -1.62
C HIS A 259 -19.31 7.35 -0.35
N HIS A 260 -19.09 6.04 -0.41
CA HIS A 260 -19.35 5.13 0.71
C HIS A 260 -18.55 5.53 1.96
N ILE A 261 -17.25 5.82 1.80
CA ILE A 261 -16.36 6.28 2.87
C ILE A 261 -16.87 7.57 3.55
N LEU A 262 -17.35 8.54 2.78
CA LEU A 262 -17.79 9.83 3.30
C LEU A 262 -19.19 9.81 3.93
N HIS A 263 -19.98 8.77 3.66
CA HIS A 263 -21.32 8.58 4.23
C HIS A 263 -21.37 7.53 5.34
N ASP A 264 -20.23 6.92 5.69
CA ASP A 264 -20.14 5.80 6.65
C ASP A 264 -20.95 4.57 6.21
N GLU A 265 -21.03 4.34 4.89
CA GLU A 265 -21.78 3.24 4.28
C GLU A 265 -20.85 2.06 3.94
N PRO A 266 -21.16 0.81 4.33
CA PRO A 266 -20.26 -0.32 4.13
C PRO A 266 -20.05 -0.64 2.64
N ILE A 267 -18.80 -0.99 2.29
CA ILE A 267 -18.39 -1.33 0.93
C ILE A 267 -17.34 -2.46 0.92
N ASN A 268 -17.59 -3.49 0.10
CA ASN A 268 -16.75 -4.67 0.01
C ASN A 268 -15.60 -4.40 -0.97
N VAL A 269 -14.49 -3.83 -0.49
CA VAL A 269 -13.39 -3.37 -1.36
C VAL A 269 -12.71 -4.55 -2.09
N GLY A 270 -12.69 -5.74 -1.49
CA GLY A 270 -12.19 -6.96 -2.14
C GLY A 270 -12.96 -7.31 -3.41
N ALA A 271 -14.26 -6.99 -3.50
CA ALA A 271 -15.06 -7.19 -4.71
C ALA A 271 -14.54 -6.34 -5.88
N PHE A 272 -14.25 -5.06 -5.63
CA PHE A 272 -13.66 -4.15 -6.63
C PHE A 272 -12.24 -4.58 -7.01
N LEU A 273 -11.42 -4.96 -6.02
CA LEU A 273 -10.06 -5.43 -6.25
C LEU A 273 -10.03 -6.71 -7.09
N ILE A 274 -10.85 -7.72 -6.77
CA ILE A 274 -10.84 -9.00 -7.50
C ILE A 274 -11.43 -8.87 -8.91
N GLN A 275 -12.46 -8.02 -9.11
CA GLN A 275 -12.94 -7.65 -10.44
C GLN A 275 -11.81 -7.00 -11.27
N GLN A 276 -11.04 -6.08 -10.69
CA GLN A 276 -9.94 -5.44 -11.40
C GLN A 276 -8.78 -6.40 -11.69
N LEU A 277 -8.43 -7.30 -10.75
CA LEU A 277 -7.44 -8.35 -10.98
C LEU A 277 -7.92 -9.30 -12.10
N GLN A 278 -9.20 -9.68 -12.13
CA GLN A 278 -9.80 -10.45 -13.22
C GLN A 278 -9.78 -9.69 -14.56
N HIS A 279 -10.02 -8.37 -14.55
CA HIS A 279 -9.87 -7.54 -15.75
C HIS A 279 -8.42 -7.55 -16.23
N VAL A 280 -7.45 -7.33 -15.34
CA VAL A 280 -6.02 -7.34 -15.67
C VAL A 280 -5.56 -8.71 -16.21
N ALA A 281 -6.07 -9.81 -15.64
CA ALA A 281 -5.80 -11.19 -16.06
C ALA A 281 -6.38 -11.58 -17.42
N ASN A 282 -7.51 -10.97 -17.83
CA ASN A 282 -8.19 -11.27 -19.11
C ASN A 282 -7.99 -10.17 -20.18
N ASN A 283 -7.23 -9.11 -19.88
CA ASN A 283 -6.95 -8.04 -20.82
C ASN A 283 -5.71 -8.39 -21.66
N ASN A 284 -5.94 -8.84 -22.90
CA ASN A 284 -4.95 -9.24 -23.90
C ASN A 284 -4.05 -8.08 -24.42
N THR A 285 -4.07 -6.91 -23.77
CA THR A 285 -3.15 -5.81 -24.06
C THR A 285 -1.71 -6.21 -23.76
N THR A 286 -0.80 -6.04 -24.72
CA THR A 286 0.65 -6.09 -24.48
C THR A 286 1.19 -4.76 -23.91
N ARG A 287 0.33 -3.75 -23.72
CA ARG A 287 0.68 -2.40 -23.27
C ARG A 287 0.18 -2.14 -21.85
N GLY A 288 1.01 -1.49 -21.05
CA GLY A 288 0.74 -1.17 -19.65
C GLY A 288 1.22 -2.27 -18.70
N LYS A 289 2.23 -1.93 -17.89
CA LYS A 289 2.82 -2.86 -16.90
C LYS A 289 1.84 -3.09 -15.75
N ILE A 290 1.82 -4.30 -15.22
CA ILE A 290 0.96 -4.70 -14.10
C ILE A 290 1.49 -4.06 -12.81
N VAL A 291 0.61 -3.42 -12.03
CA VAL A 291 0.98 -2.65 -10.81
C VAL A 291 0.53 -3.35 -9.52
N GLN A 292 -0.49 -4.21 -9.54
CA GLN A 292 -1.18 -4.70 -8.33
C GLN A 292 -0.53 -5.93 -7.65
N GLY A 293 0.71 -6.29 -8.01
CA GLY A 293 1.34 -7.53 -7.54
C GLY A 293 1.65 -7.60 -6.03
N GLY A 294 1.68 -6.47 -5.33
CA GLY A 294 1.83 -6.39 -3.88
C GLY A 294 0.62 -6.95 -3.11
N PHE A 295 -0.61 -6.81 -3.62
CA PHE A 295 -1.79 -7.45 -3.02
C PHE A 295 -1.73 -8.97 -3.13
N ILE A 296 -1.34 -9.49 -4.30
CA ILE A 296 -1.14 -10.93 -4.51
C ILE A 296 -0.02 -11.43 -3.60
N THR A 297 1.03 -10.63 -3.41
CA THR A 297 2.11 -10.96 -2.46
C THR A 297 1.62 -10.91 -1.01
N HIS A 298 0.70 -10.02 -0.64
CA HIS A 298 0.06 -10.04 0.68
C HIS A 298 -0.69 -11.35 0.92
N GLY A 299 -1.61 -11.70 0.01
CA GLY A 299 -2.35 -12.96 0.06
C GLY A 299 -1.48 -14.21 -0.07
N THR A 300 -0.22 -14.10 -0.54
CA THR A 300 0.70 -15.25 -0.44
C THR A 300 1.10 -15.56 1.00
N TYR A 301 1.19 -14.57 1.90
CA TYR A 301 1.58 -14.80 3.30
C TYR A 301 0.47 -15.46 4.14
N THR A 302 -0.79 -15.41 3.70
CA THR A 302 -1.92 -16.08 4.36
C THR A 302 -2.21 -17.47 3.79
N VAL A 303 -1.65 -17.80 2.62
CA VAL A 303 -1.46 -19.19 2.18
C VAL A 303 -0.25 -19.75 2.91
N GLU A 304 -0.29 -21.02 3.33
CA GLU A 304 0.86 -21.69 3.96
C GLU A 304 2.04 -21.81 2.97
N ILE A 305 2.98 -20.85 2.98
CA ILE A 305 4.23 -20.94 2.21
C ILE A 305 5.27 -21.73 3.03
N PRO A 306 5.89 -22.79 2.46
CA PRO A 306 7.10 -23.37 3.03
C PRO A 306 8.22 -22.32 3.16
N CYS A 307 8.78 -22.15 4.36
CA CYS A 307 9.61 -21.00 4.77
C CYS A 307 10.97 -20.83 4.05
N THR A 308 11.27 -21.60 3.00
CA THR A 308 12.61 -21.76 2.42
C THR A 308 12.94 -20.85 1.22
N TRP A 309 12.00 -20.00 0.78
CA TRP A 309 12.05 -19.38 -0.56
C TRP A 309 12.33 -17.87 -0.64
N VAL A 310 12.60 -17.17 0.48
CA VAL A 310 12.91 -15.74 0.47
C VAL A 310 14.43 -15.48 0.46
N LYS A 311 14.99 -15.17 -0.71
CA LYS A 311 16.34 -14.60 -0.84
C LYS A 311 16.29 -13.14 -1.27
N LYS A 312 16.87 -12.27 -0.44
CA LYS A 312 16.97 -10.82 -0.64
C LYS A 312 18.05 -10.48 -1.68
N LYS A 313 17.94 -9.32 -2.32
CA LYS A 313 18.97 -8.73 -3.20
C LYS A 313 18.87 -7.20 -3.11
N ASP A 314 19.98 -6.54 -2.85
CA ASP A 314 19.98 -5.20 -2.24
C ASP A 314 20.35 -4.05 -3.21
N GLY A 315 19.84 -2.84 -2.94
CA GLY A 315 20.36 -1.56 -3.48
C GLY A 315 19.39 -0.68 -4.30
N THR A 316 19.70 0.63 -4.34
CA THR A 316 19.04 1.74 -5.07
C THR A 316 17.66 2.25 -4.57
N THR A 317 17.48 3.58 -4.66
CA THR A 317 17.23 4.40 -3.44
C THR A 317 16.78 5.88 -3.83
N LEU A 318 16.59 6.92 -2.95
CA LEU A 318 16.25 8.35 -3.36
C LEU A 318 16.81 9.58 -2.53
N TRP A 319 16.59 10.85 -2.93
CA TRP A 319 17.02 12.15 -2.29
C TRP A 319 15.80 12.96 -1.75
N CYS A 320 16.02 13.91 -0.82
CA CYS A 320 15.07 15.00 -0.49
C CYS A 320 15.64 16.40 -0.84
N THR A 321 14.76 17.36 -1.13
CA THR A 321 15.09 18.80 -1.31
C THR A 321 14.15 19.66 -0.45
N HIS A 322 14.68 20.72 0.16
CA HIS A 322 14.00 21.58 1.12
C HIS A 322 13.82 22.99 0.56
N GLY A 323 12.72 23.68 0.88
CA GLY A 323 12.55 25.12 0.62
C GLY A 323 11.13 25.58 0.29
N GLY A 324 10.77 26.75 0.82
CA GLY A 324 9.57 27.52 0.44
C GLY A 324 8.35 27.27 1.33
N GLU A 325 8.18 28.09 2.36
CA GLU A 325 6.93 28.18 3.12
C GLU A 325 5.95 29.13 2.41
N ASP A 326 4.92 28.57 1.76
CA ASP A 326 3.63 29.26 1.63
C ASP A 326 2.76 28.78 2.82
N ALA A 327 2.25 29.71 3.62
CA ALA A 327 1.50 29.36 4.84
C ALA A 327 0.18 28.65 4.49
N LEU A 328 0.10 27.35 4.79
CA LEU A 328 -1.13 26.58 4.69
C LEU A 328 -2.15 27.05 5.77
N PRO A 329 -3.47 26.88 5.54
CA PRO A 329 -4.49 27.10 6.57
C PRO A 329 -4.26 26.22 7.81
N SER A 330 -4.91 26.53 8.93
CA SER A 330 -4.71 25.73 10.14
C SER A 330 -5.23 24.29 9.96
N PRO A 331 -4.64 23.28 10.64
CA PRO A 331 -5.09 21.89 10.53
C PRO A 331 -6.56 21.68 10.93
N GLU A 332 -7.07 22.52 11.83
CA GLU A 332 -8.47 22.46 12.31
C GLU A 332 -9.46 22.96 11.23
N GLU A 333 -9.12 24.02 10.49
CA GLU A 333 -9.90 24.52 9.35
C GLU A 333 -9.89 23.57 8.14
N MET A 334 -8.89 22.70 8.04
CA MET A 334 -8.76 21.73 6.95
C MET A 334 -9.29 20.33 7.29
N SER A 335 -9.54 19.99 8.57
CA SER A 335 -9.83 18.59 8.90
C SER A 335 -11.21 18.12 8.40
N LEU A 336 -11.23 16.92 7.84
CA LEU A 336 -12.43 16.14 7.53
C LEU A 336 -13.08 15.49 8.77
N LYS A 337 -12.55 15.70 9.97
CA LYS A 337 -13.16 15.17 11.20
C LYS A 337 -14.40 15.96 11.64
N ASP A 338 -14.47 17.26 11.34
CA ASP A 338 -15.70 18.06 11.55
C ASP A 338 -16.62 18.00 10.32
N LYS A 339 -17.85 17.51 10.53
CA LYS A 339 -18.91 17.46 9.52
C LYS A 339 -19.30 18.85 8.98
N ASN A 340 -19.06 19.93 9.73
CA ASN A 340 -19.28 21.30 9.25
C ASN A 340 -18.34 21.64 8.08
N ASN A 341 -17.10 21.14 8.09
CA ASN A 341 -16.10 21.38 7.04
C ASN A 341 -16.42 20.66 5.71
N TRP A 342 -17.42 19.77 5.68
CA TRP A 342 -17.81 19.01 4.48
C TRP A 342 -19.30 18.74 4.28
N SER A 343 -20.20 19.36 5.05
CA SER A 343 -21.64 19.08 4.98
C SER A 343 -22.22 19.11 3.55
N PHE A 344 -22.95 18.06 3.20
CA PHE A 344 -23.49 17.81 1.86
C PHE A 344 -24.78 18.58 1.54
N THR A 345 -25.20 19.54 2.38
CA THR A 345 -26.47 20.24 2.23
C THR A 345 -26.41 21.30 1.11
N HIS A 346 -27.44 21.34 0.26
CA HIS A 346 -27.50 22.24 -0.91
C HIS A 346 -27.57 23.74 -0.58
N SER A 347 -27.66 24.13 0.70
CA SER A 347 -27.94 25.50 1.14
C SER A 347 -26.72 26.42 1.26
N SER A 348 -25.49 25.89 1.26
CA SER A 348 -24.29 26.64 1.64
C SER A 348 -23.17 26.55 0.59
N PRO A 349 -23.11 27.45 -0.41
CA PRO A 349 -21.92 27.56 -1.24
C PRO A 349 -20.73 28.01 -0.37
N ARG A 350 -19.70 27.17 -0.26
CA ARG A 350 -18.50 27.46 0.55
C ARG A 350 -17.94 28.84 0.19
N ARG A 351 -17.60 29.66 1.20
CA ARG A 351 -16.80 30.87 0.98
C ARG A 351 -15.50 30.48 0.27
N GLN A 352 -15.22 31.17 -0.83
CA GLN A 352 -13.90 31.14 -1.45
C GLN A 352 -12.93 31.86 -0.50
N VAL A 353 -12.00 31.12 0.09
CA VAL A 353 -10.86 31.72 0.79
C VAL A 353 -9.98 32.35 -0.28
N SER A 354 -10.03 33.68 -0.37
CA SER A 354 -9.21 34.43 -1.31
C SER A 354 -7.77 34.48 -0.78
N LEU A 355 -6.89 33.66 -1.37
CA LEU A 355 -5.45 33.82 -1.22
C LEU A 355 -5.06 35.19 -1.83
N SER A 356 -4.83 36.17 -0.97
CA SER A 356 -4.52 37.53 -1.38
C SER A 356 -3.06 37.63 -1.81
N LEU A 357 -2.83 37.47 -3.12
CA LEU A 357 -1.56 37.74 -3.76
C LEU A 357 -1.28 39.26 -3.76
N GLU A 358 -0.72 39.77 -2.67
CA GLU A 358 -0.07 41.08 -2.70
C GLU A 358 1.18 41.00 -3.61
N PRO A 359 1.36 41.94 -4.56
CA PRO A 359 2.52 41.94 -5.43
C PRO A 359 3.78 42.34 -4.66
N PRO A 360 4.95 41.71 -4.90
CA PRO A 360 6.16 41.99 -4.16
C PRO A 360 6.67 43.41 -4.41
N VAL A 361 6.94 44.14 -3.32
CA VAL A 361 7.54 45.49 -3.36
C VAL A 361 8.98 45.39 -3.87
N PRO A 362 9.39 46.18 -4.89
CA PRO A 362 10.75 46.12 -5.42
C PRO A 362 11.77 46.70 -4.40
N PRO A 363 12.92 46.04 -4.18
CA PRO A 363 13.93 46.53 -3.24
C PRO A 363 14.71 47.73 -3.82
N SER A 364 14.85 48.78 -3.02
CA SER A 364 15.76 49.90 -3.30
C SER A 364 17.22 49.53 -2.96
N PRO A 365 18.22 49.93 -3.77
CA PRO A 365 19.60 49.48 -3.60
C PRO A 365 20.40 50.37 -2.63
N SER A 366 20.81 49.86 -1.46
CA SER A 366 21.84 50.45 -0.59
C SER A 366 22.37 49.49 0.48
N ALA A 367 23.43 48.74 0.17
CA ALA A 367 24.46 48.27 1.12
C ALA A 367 25.58 47.54 0.34
N VAL A 368 26.83 47.97 0.48
CA VAL A 368 28.03 47.33 -0.07
C VAL A 368 28.98 47.04 1.10
N ASP A 369 29.65 45.88 1.06
CA ASP A 369 30.61 45.35 2.04
C ASP A 369 30.07 45.16 3.48
N VAL A 370 30.21 43.99 4.12
CA VAL A 370 31.48 43.40 4.59
C VAL A 370 31.46 41.87 4.47
N ILE A 371 32.56 41.27 3.98
CA ILE A 371 32.80 39.82 4.04
C ILE A 371 34.09 39.52 4.80
N SER A 372 34.00 39.06 6.05
CA SER A 372 35.12 38.44 6.76
C SER A 372 34.70 37.53 7.94
N SER A 373 35.23 36.29 7.93
CA SER A 373 35.44 35.40 9.10
C SER A 373 34.29 35.14 10.10
N SER A 374 33.44 34.14 9.83
CA SER A 374 32.56 33.53 10.86
C SER A 374 32.24 32.02 10.62
N ARG A 375 33.18 31.25 10.04
CA ARG A 375 32.95 29.85 9.63
C ARG A 375 33.50 28.74 10.55
N SER A 376 33.97 29.08 11.75
CA SER A 376 34.55 28.11 12.71
C SER A 376 33.57 27.37 13.64
N PRO A 377 32.52 28.01 14.23
CA PRO A 377 31.79 27.39 15.34
C PRO A 377 30.91 26.20 14.90
N THR A 378 30.27 26.29 13.74
CA THR A 378 29.33 25.26 13.25
C THR A 378 29.98 23.91 12.97
N LEU A 379 31.27 23.88 12.58
CA LEU A 379 31.99 22.64 12.35
C LEU A 379 32.34 21.92 13.66
N ALA A 380 32.63 22.67 14.73
CA ALA A 380 32.83 22.10 16.06
C ALA A 380 31.53 21.52 16.63
N THR A 381 30.39 22.21 16.46
CA THR A 381 29.06 21.69 16.85
C THR A 381 28.73 20.39 16.12
N LEU A 382 28.93 20.34 14.79
CA LEU A 382 28.70 19.13 14.00
C LEU A 382 29.60 17.96 14.44
N GLN A 383 30.87 18.22 14.76
CA GLN A 383 31.78 17.19 15.24
C GLN A 383 31.32 16.62 16.60
N ALA A 384 30.86 17.46 17.53
CA ALA A 384 30.34 17.03 18.82
C ALA A 384 29.14 16.08 18.66
N SER A 385 28.14 16.44 17.84
CA SER A 385 26.97 15.57 17.58
C SER A 385 27.34 14.27 16.85
N ILE A 386 28.39 14.27 16.01
CA ILE A 386 28.91 13.04 15.38
C ILE A 386 29.51 12.09 16.42
N ASP A 387 30.19 12.61 17.45
CA ASP A 387 30.81 11.78 18.48
C ASP A 387 29.83 11.33 19.58
N GLU A 388 28.79 12.12 19.85
CA GLU A 388 27.61 11.74 20.62
C GLU A 388 26.90 10.52 20.00
N LEU A 389 26.52 10.59 18.72
CA LEU A 389 25.88 9.48 17.99
C LEU A 389 26.75 8.21 17.91
N LYS A 390 28.07 8.32 17.95
CA LYS A 390 28.98 7.15 18.05
C LYS A 390 28.91 6.49 19.43
N ASN A 391 28.75 7.26 20.50
CA ASN A 391 28.60 6.73 21.85
C ASN A 391 27.26 6.01 22.01
N ASP A 392 26.16 6.57 21.49
CA ASP A 392 24.85 5.91 21.49
C ASP A 392 24.87 4.60 20.68
N SER A 393 25.50 4.61 19.50
CA SER A 393 25.71 3.41 18.68
C SER A 393 26.57 2.34 19.38
N LYS A 394 27.43 2.75 20.33
CA LYS A 394 28.22 1.83 21.17
C LYS A 394 27.41 1.31 22.36
N ALA A 395 26.58 2.14 23.00
CA ALA A 395 25.67 1.74 24.06
C ALA A 395 24.69 0.65 23.58
N MET A 396 23.95 0.92 22.51
CA MET A 396 23.00 -0.04 21.92
C MET A 396 23.62 -1.40 21.56
N LYS A 397 24.91 -1.44 21.20
CA LYS A 397 25.63 -2.70 20.93
C LYS A 397 25.93 -3.49 22.20
N ASN A 398 26.23 -2.81 23.31
CA ASN A 398 26.41 -3.45 24.61
C ASN A 398 25.07 -3.99 25.13
N ASP A 399 23.99 -3.24 24.97
CA ASP A 399 22.63 -3.64 25.38
C ASP A 399 22.16 -4.89 24.59
N LEU A 400 22.44 -4.93 23.28
CA LEU A 400 22.17 -6.09 22.44
C LEU A 400 22.98 -7.32 22.86
N ALA A 401 24.24 -7.14 23.27
CA ALA A 401 25.08 -8.23 23.79
C ALA A 401 24.54 -8.76 25.13
N SER A 402 24.17 -7.87 26.05
CA SER A 402 23.52 -8.22 27.32
C SER A 402 22.20 -8.97 27.10
N LEU A 403 21.35 -8.52 26.16
CA LEU A 403 20.14 -9.24 25.77
C LEU A 403 20.45 -10.66 25.27
N SER A 404 21.49 -10.83 24.44
CA SER A 404 21.94 -12.14 23.94
C SER A 404 22.39 -13.08 25.07
N GLU A 405 23.10 -12.56 26.08
CA GLU A 405 23.53 -13.31 27.26
C GLU A 405 22.35 -13.69 28.18
N ASN A 406 21.39 -12.78 28.35
CA ASN A 406 20.13 -13.05 29.06
C ASN A 406 19.30 -14.13 28.35
N PHE A 407 19.21 -14.12 27.01
CA PHE A 407 18.54 -15.17 26.24
C PHE A 407 19.26 -16.53 26.37
N ALA A 408 20.59 -16.57 26.31
CA ALA A 408 21.36 -17.79 26.53
C ALA A 408 21.09 -18.37 27.93
N THR A 409 21.11 -17.52 28.96
CA THR A 409 20.80 -17.89 30.35
C THR A 409 19.37 -18.43 30.49
N LEU A 410 18.38 -17.79 29.87
CA LEU A 410 16.98 -18.23 29.86
C LEU A 410 16.81 -19.59 29.16
N ILE A 411 17.51 -19.83 28.05
CA ILE A 411 17.50 -21.11 27.34
C ILE A 411 18.09 -22.22 28.22
N THR A 412 19.22 -21.97 28.88
CA THR A 412 19.83 -22.94 29.83
C THR A 412 18.90 -23.22 31.02
N TRP A 413 18.22 -22.19 31.55
CA TRP A 413 17.23 -22.37 32.61
C TRP A 413 16.04 -23.22 32.14
N LEU A 414 15.45 -22.95 30.98
CA LEU A 414 14.35 -23.74 30.42
C LEU A 414 14.73 -25.21 30.21
N GLN A 415 15.95 -25.47 29.71
CA GLN A 415 16.49 -26.82 29.57
C GLN A 415 16.61 -27.53 30.93
N SER A 416 17.03 -26.81 32.00
CA SER A 416 17.11 -27.36 33.36
C SER A 416 15.73 -27.78 33.93
N GLN A 417 14.65 -27.15 33.46
CA GLN A 417 13.27 -27.47 33.86
C GLN A 417 12.63 -28.54 32.96
N GLY A 418 13.39 -29.17 32.06
CA GLY A 418 12.93 -30.26 31.19
C GLY A 418 12.20 -29.83 29.92
N PHE A 419 12.14 -28.52 29.60
CA PHE A 419 11.56 -28.06 28.34
C PHE A 419 12.51 -28.38 27.17
N SER A 420 12.07 -29.25 26.27
CA SER A 420 12.81 -29.61 25.05
C SER A 420 12.70 -28.51 23.99
N HIS A 421 13.75 -28.37 23.16
CA HIS A 421 13.90 -27.26 22.22
C HIS A 421 12.87 -27.34 21.07
N PRO A 422 11.94 -26.37 20.92
CA PRO A 422 10.85 -26.49 19.95
C PRO A 422 11.23 -26.22 18.48
N PHE A 423 12.50 -25.89 18.19
CA PHE A 423 12.94 -25.42 16.86
C PHE A 423 14.05 -26.25 16.19
N PHE A 424 14.66 -27.22 16.88
CA PHE A 424 15.69 -28.09 16.28
C PHE A 424 15.51 -29.55 16.70
N SER A 425 14.59 -30.24 16.03
CA SER A 425 14.56 -31.70 15.97
C SER A 425 14.94 -32.11 14.54
N PRO A 426 16.04 -32.85 14.31
CA PRO A 426 16.45 -33.24 12.97
C PRO A 426 15.49 -34.29 12.38
N ARG A 427 15.03 -34.03 11.15
CA ARG A 427 14.32 -34.96 10.26
C ARG A 427 14.78 -34.71 8.83
#